data_AF-A0A255R3F4-F1
#
_entry.id   AF-A0A255R3F4-F1
#
_cell.length_a   1.000
_cell.length_b   1.000
_cell.length_c   1.000
_cell.angle_alpha   90.00
_cell.angle_beta   90.00
_cell.angle_gamma   90.00
#
_symmetry.space_group_name_H-M   'P 1'
#
loop_
_entity.id
_entity.type
_entity.pdbx_description
1 polymer ?
#
loop_
_entity_poly.entity_id
_entity_poly.type
_entity_poly.pdbx_seq_one_letter_code
_entity_poly.pdbx_strand_id
1 'polypeptide(L)'
;MNETNTERVTCKCPGGHKVRGGSDLIGKTVRCPRCKEKFVFGYQIRETVTDTAVVRMLGDFPSLPVAPIAEQPTMRPCGRCGIAISTNASVCKHCQCYVGHLPDFFARLSNPKGGSNHN
;
A
#
# COMPACT_ATOMS: atom_id res chain seq x y z
N MET A 1 51.43 17.40 -7.28
CA MET A 1 50.87 16.06 -7.47
C MET A 1 49.36 16.23 -7.64
N ASN A 2 48.74 15.72 -8.71
CA ASN A 2 47.32 15.94 -9.02
C ASN A 2 46.42 14.96 -8.25
N GLU A 3 45.64 15.45 -7.29
CA GLU A 3 44.59 14.70 -6.60
C GLU A 3 43.27 14.79 -7.39
N THR A 4 43.09 13.93 -8.41
CA THR A 4 41.78 13.77 -9.05
C THR A 4 40.91 12.89 -8.16
N ASN A 5 40.28 13.49 -7.14
CA ASN A 5 39.21 12.86 -6.37
C ASN A 5 38.00 12.68 -7.31
N THR A 6 38.01 11.59 -8.08
CA THR A 6 36.98 11.25 -9.05
C THR A 6 35.81 10.64 -8.30
N GLU A 7 34.89 11.51 -7.86
CA GLU A 7 33.66 11.11 -7.19
C GLU A 7 32.91 10.11 -8.07
N ARG A 8 32.77 8.86 -7.57
CA ARG A 8 32.16 7.76 -8.30
C ARG A 8 30.70 7.64 -7.93
N VAL A 9 29.83 7.84 -8.90
CA VAL A 9 28.37 7.70 -8.77
C VAL A 9 27.94 6.32 -9.26
N THR A 10 26.92 5.75 -8.61
CA THR A 10 26.33 4.46 -8.99
C THR A 10 24.91 4.69 -9.52
N CYS A 11 24.60 4.16 -10.70
CA CYS A 11 23.24 4.17 -11.24
C CYS A 11 22.79 2.77 -11.68
N LYS A 12 21.51 2.60 -11.99
CA LYS A 12 20.97 1.36 -12.59
C LYS A 12 20.69 1.59 -14.07
N CYS A 13 21.08 0.64 -14.92
CA CYS A 13 20.65 0.63 -16.32
C CYS A 13 19.16 0.20 -16.43
N PRO A 14 18.51 0.35 -17.60
CA PRO A 14 17.12 -0.08 -17.80
C PRO A 14 16.89 -1.57 -17.50
N GLY A 15 17.85 -2.42 -17.85
CA GLY A 15 17.87 -3.84 -17.45
C GLY A 15 18.18 -4.14 -15.97
N GLY A 16 18.21 -3.13 -15.08
CA GLY A 16 18.39 -3.32 -13.62
C GLY A 16 19.82 -3.53 -13.13
N HIS A 17 20.83 -3.51 -14.00
CA HIS A 17 22.23 -3.69 -13.62
C HIS A 17 22.82 -2.44 -12.98
N LYS A 18 23.59 -2.60 -11.90
CA LYS A 18 24.35 -1.52 -11.27
C LYS A 18 25.56 -1.16 -12.13
N VAL A 19 25.67 0.10 -12.53
CA VAL A 19 26.79 0.66 -13.28
C VAL A 19 27.42 1.76 -12.44
N ARG A 20 28.75 1.70 -12.26
CA ARG A 20 29.53 2.72 -11.55
C ARG A 20 30.33 3.53 -12.56
N GLY A 21 30.42 4.83 -12.32
CA GLY A 21 31.08 5.77 -13.23
C GLY A 21 31.45 7.06 -12.50
N GLY A 22 32.34 7.86 -13.09
CA GLY A 22 32.63 9.20 -12.57
C GLY A 22 31.43 10.12 -12.69
N SER A 23 31.38 11.16 -11.86
CA SER A 23 30.39 12.24 -11.95
C SER A 23 30.36 12.89 -13.35
N ASP A 24 31.48 12.89 -14.08
CA ASP A 24 31.59 13.36 -15.47
C ASP A 24 30.68 12.63 -16.47
N LEU A 25 30.19 11.44 -16.10
CA LEU A 25 29.32 10.63 -16.95
C LEU A 25 27.84 10.98 -16.75
N ILE A 26 27.47 11.70 -15.68
CA ILE A 26 26.08 12.09 -15.43
C ILE A 26 25.54 12.90 -16.61
N GLY A 27 24.36 12.51 -17.12
CA GLY A 27 23.73 13.12 -18.29
C GLY A 27 24.27 12.63 -19.64
N LYS A 28 25.37 11.86 -19.68
CA LYS A 28 25.91 11.29 -20.92
C LYS A 28 25.26 9.95 -21.26
N THR A 29 25.10 9.69 -22.56
CA THR A 29 24.67 8.38 -23.06
C THR A 29 25.82 7.40 -22.95
N VAL A 30 25.70 6.42 -22.05
CA VAL A 30 26.67 5.37 -21.83
C VAL A 30 26.09 4.00 -22.17
N ARG A 31 26.96 3.00 -22.30
CA ARG A 31 26.57 1.62 -22.57
C ARG A 31 26.72 0.79 -21.30
N CYS A 32 25.69 0.01 -20.95
CA CYS A 32 25.79 -0.91 -19.83
C CYS A 32 26.80 -2.03 -20.14
N PRO A 33 27.77 -2.32 -19.26
CA PRO A 33 28.74 -3.40 -19.47
C PRO A 33 28.10 -4.81 -19.45
N ARG A 34 26.91 -4.95 -18.85
CA ARG A 34 26.20 -6.24 -18.76
C ARG A 34 25.22 -6.47 -19.91
N CYS A 35 24.24 -5.58 -20.09
CA CYS A 35 23.22 -5.77 -21.13
C CYS A 35 23.55 -5.07 -22.46
N LYS A 36 24.65 -4.30 -22.53
CA LYS A 36 25.07 -3.56 -23.72
C LYS A 36 24.05 -2.51 -24.22
N GLU A 37 23.01 -2.24 -23.46
CA GLU A 37 21.99 -1.24 -23.75
C GLU A 37 22.54 0.17 -23.52
N LYS A 38 22.15 1.12 -24.39
CA LYS A 38 22.53 2.54 -24.27
C LYS A 38 21.51 3.26 -23.39
N PHE A 39 21.98 3.99 -22.40
CA PHE A 39 21.13 4.75 -21.48
C PHE A 39 21.86 6.00 -20.97
N VAL A 40 21.11 6.97 -20.45
CA VAL A 40 21.69 8.18 -19.86
C VAL A 40 22.12 7.89 -18.42
N PHE A 41 23.41 8.03 -18.13
CA PHE A 41 23.97 7.77 -16.80
C PHE A 41 23.49 8.85 -15.82
N GLY A 42 23.04 8.46 -14.62
CA GLY A 42 22.67 9.40 -13.56
C GLY A 42 21.24 9.94 -13.56
N TYR A 43 20.37 9.58 -14.51
CA TYR A 43 18.96 10.00 -14.46
C TYR A 43 18.14 9.07 -13.55
N GLN A 44 18.22 9.26 -12.23
CA GLN A 44 17.26 8.69 -11.27
C GLN A 44 16.16 9.72 -10.94
N ILE A 45 15.42 10.21 -11.94
CA ILE A 45 14.14 10.88 -11.66
C ILE A 45 13.14 10.41 -12.71
N ARG A 46 12.62 9.20 -12.52
CA ARG A 46 11.30 8.85 -13.01
C ARG A 46 10.48 8.40 -11.82
N GLU A 47 10.29 9.32 -10.88
CA GLU A 47 9.04 9.29 -10.14
C GLU A 47 7.97 9.54 -11.19
N THR A 48 7.12 8.55 -11.43
CA THR A 48 5.98 8.69 -12.34
C THR A 48 5.01 9.67 -11.68
N VAL A 49 5.22 10.96 -11.91
CA VAL A 49 4.35 12.00 -11.40
C VAL A 49 3.04 11.89 -12.15
N THR A 50 1.94 11.59 -11.44
CA THR A 50 0.61 11.59 -12.05
C THR A 50 0.20 13.02 -12.37
N ASP A 51 -0.65 13.21 -13.39
CA ASP A 51 -1.24 14.54 -13.69
C ASP A 51 -1.82 15.20 -12.44
N THR A 52 -2.42 14.41 -11.53
CA THR A 52 -2.92 14.87 -10.23
C THR A 52 -1.82 15.38 -9.30
N ALA A 53 -0.63 14.78 -9.31
CA ALA A 53 0.49 15.22 -8.50
C ALA A 53 1.11 16.53 -9.05
N VAL A 54 1.14 16.73 -10.37
CA VAL A 54 1.59 18.00 -10.98
C VAL A 54 0.67 19.15 -10.58
N VAL A 55 -0.66 18.94 -10.62
CA VAL A 55 -1.65 19.95 -10.21
C VAL A 55 -1.49 20.35 -8.74
N ARG A 56 -1.16 19.40 -7.86
CA ARG A 56 -0.90 19.68 -6.43
C ARG A 56 0.38 20.48 -6.19
N MET A 57 1.40 20.33 -7.03
CA MET A 57 2.66 21.06 -6.86
C MET A 57 2.58 22.50 -7.39
N LEU A 58 1.72 22.76 -8.39
CA LEU A 58 1.62 24.08 -9.04
C LEU A 58 0.42 24.92 -8.57
N GLY A 59 -0.57 24.31 -7.90
CA GLY A 59 -1.79 24.98 -7.48
C GLY A 59 -1.87 25.18 -5.97
N ASP A 60 -2.00 26.44 -5.56
CA ASP A 60 -2.41 26.88 -4.22
C ASP A 60 -3.88 26.48 -3.96
N PHE A 61 -4.13 25.17 -3.88
CA PHE A 61 -5.46 24.61 -3.66
C PHE A 61 -5.60 24.22 -2.18
N PRO A 62 -6.66 24.67 -1.48
CA PRO A 62 -6.93 24.19 -0.14
C PRO A 62 -7.12 22.68 -0.24
N SER A 63 -6.33 21.93 0.54
CA SER A 63 -6.44 20.48 0.62
C SER A 63 -7.86 20.12 1.03
N LEU A 64 -8.69 19.66 0.09
CA LEU A 64 -9.92 18.97 0.43
C LEU A 64 -9.52 17.76 1.30
N PRO A 65 -10.28 17.45 2.36
CA PRO A 65 -9.97 16.33 3.22
C PRO A 65 -9.83 15.07 2.35
N VAL A 66 -8.70 14.40 2.46
CA VAL A 66 -8.44 13.09 1.84
C VAL A 66 -9.66 12.23 2.08
N ALA A 67 -10.38 11.87 1.01
CA ALA A 67 -11.45 10.89 1.09
C ALA A 67 -10.86 9.67 1.83
N PRO A 68 -11.56 9.14 2.86
CA PRO A 68 -10.99 8.09 3.70
C PRO A 68 -10.46 6.99 2.82
N ILE A 69 -9.15 6.75 2.94
CA ILE A 69 -8.46 5.59 2.41
C ILE A 69 -9.37 4.41 2.71
N ALA A 70 -9.84 3.71 1.67
CA ALA A 70 -10.74 2.59 1.80
C ALA A 70 -10.32 1.74 2.99
N GLU A 71 -11.17 1.75 4.02
CA GLU A 71 -10.93 1.10 5.31
C GLU A 71 -10.43 -0.31 5.03
N GLN A 72 -9.23 -0.62 5.50
CA GLN A 72 -8.74 -1.99 5.44
C GLN A 72 -9.80 -2.88 6.08
N PRO A 73 -10.24 -3.96 5.40
CA PRO A 73 -11.32 -4.79 5.90
C PRO A 73 -10.90 -5.32 7.26
N THR A 74 -11.55 -4.83 8.31
CA THR A 74 -11.28 -5.24 9.68
C THR A 74 -11.58 -6.74 9.78
N MET A 75 -10.57 -7.52 10.15
CA MET A 75 -10.66 -8.97 10.26
C MET A 75 -10.91 -9.33 11.73
N ARG A 76 -11.84 -10.26 11.98
CA ARG A 76 -12.13 -10.81 13.31
C ARG A 76 -11.99 -12.33 13.30
N PRO A 77 -11.62 -12.98 14.42
CA PRO A 77 -11.60 -14.43 14.51
C PRO A 77 -13.02 -14.99 14.57
N CYS A 78 -13.28 -16.11 13.90
CA CYS A 78 -14.52 -16.86 14.06
C CYS A 78 -14.61 -17.46 15.47
N GLY A 79 -15.74 -17.26 16.17
CA GLY A 79 -15.94 -17.78 17.53
C GLY A 79 -15.99 -19.31 17.65
N ARG A 80 -16.07 -20.04 16.54
CA ARG A 80 -16.09 -21.52 16.53
C ARG A 80 -14.78 -22.17 16.12
N CYS A 81 -14.07 -21.60 15.14
CA CYS A 81 -12.85 -22.21 14.58
C CYS A 81 -11.61 -21.30 14.64
N GLY A 82 -11.73 -20.06 15.11
CA GLY A 82 -10.61 -19.13 15.28
C GLY A 82 -10.06 -18.50 14.00
N ILE A 83 -10.52 -18.90 12.81
CA ILE A 83 -10.02 -18.35 11.54
C ILE A 83 -10.43 -16.90 11.36
N ALA A 84 -9.50 -16.10 10.80
CA ALA A 84 -9.73 -14.72 10.44
C ALA A 84 -10.78 -14.60 9.33
N ILE A 85 -11.87 -13.91 9.63
CA ILE A 85 -12.97 -13.61 8.71
C ILE A 85 -13.21 -12.10 8.67
N SER A 86 -13.78 -11.59 7.59
CA SER A 86 -14.19 -10.18 7.53
C SER A 86 -15.27 -9.89 8.58
N THR A 87 -15.24 -8.71 9.19
CA THR A 87 -16.29 -8.20 10.08
C THR A 87 -17.69 -8.23 9.44
N ASN A 88 -17.77 -8.00 8.12
CA ASN A 88 -19.04 -8.04 7.37
C ASN A 88 -19.49 -9.47 6.99
N ALA A 89 -18.69 -10.50 7.25
CA ALA A 89 -19.09 -11.87 6.94
C ALA A 89 -20.17 -12.34 7.92
N SER A 90 -21.30 -12.81 7.38
CA SER A 90 -22.39 -13.45 8.13
C SER A 90 -22.16 -14.94 8.36
N VAL A 91 -21.36 -15.60 7.51
CA VAL A 91 -21.05 -17.03 7.58
C VAL A 91 -19.54 -17.25 7.44
N CYS A 92 -18.97 -18.04 8.34
CA CYS A 92 -17.57 -18.44 8.24
C CYS A 92 -17.40 -19.44 7.08
N LYS A 93 -16.53 -19.13 6.12
CA LYS A 93 -16.26 -20.02 4.97
C LYS A 93 -15.58 -21.34 5.36
N HIS A 94 -14.93 -21.40 6.52
CA HIS A 94 -14.21 -22.60 6.95
C HIS A 94 -15.11 -23.62 7.65
N CYS A 95 -15.88 -23.19 8.65
CA CYS A 95 -16.71 -24.09 9.45
C CYS A 95 -18.20 -23.97 9.17
N GLN A 96 -18.59 -23.14 8.19
CA GLN A 96 -19.97 -22.86 7.78
C GLN A 96 -20.88 -22.41 8.94
N CYS A 97 -20.30 -21.89 10.01
CA CYS A 97 -21.03 -21.37 11.16
C CYS A 97 -21.48 -19.93 10.92
N TYR A 98 -22.71 -19.60 11.36
CA TYR A 98 -23.20 -18.22 11.35
C TYR A 98 -22.46 -17.39 12.40
N VAL A 99 -21.89 -16.28 11.96
CA VAL A 99 -21.04 -15.36 12.74
C VAL A 99 -21.56 -13.93 12.68
N GLY A 100 -22.62 -13.65 11.91
CA GLY A 100 -23.23 -12.33 11.80
C GLY A 100 -23.75 -11.81 13.14
N HIS A 101 -23.77 -10.49 13.31
CA HIS A 101 -24.47 -9.88 14.45
C HIS A 101 -25.98 -10.08 14.24
N LEU A 102 -26.61 -10.88 15.08
CA LEU A 102 -28.08 -10.92 15.12
C LEU A 102 -28.58 -9.57 15.67
N PRO A 103 -29.60 -8.96 15.06
CA PRO A 103 -30.27 -7.80 15.63
C PRO A 103 -30.78 -8.10 17.04
N ASP A 104 -30.70 -7.12 17.95
CA ASP A 104 -31.09 -7.26 19.37
C ASP A 104 -32.50 -7.84 19.59
N PHE A 105 -33.40 -7.67 18.61
CA PHE A 105 -34.74 -8.23 18.64
C PHE A 105 -34.75 -9.76 18.73
N PHE A 106 -33.83 -10.46 18.05
CA PHE A 106 -33.75 -11.93 18.12
C PHE A 106 -33.21 -12.43 19.47
N ALA A 107 -32.36 -11.65 20.15
CA ALA A 107 -31.87 -11.99 21.49
C ALA A 107 -32.99 -11.96 22.55
N ARG A 108 -34.02 -11.13 22.34
CA ARG A 108 -35.21 -11.07 23.22
C ARG A 108 -36.15 -12.27 23.01
N LEU A 109 -36.15 -12.87 21.82
CA LEU A 109 -36.96 -14.06 21.52
C LEU A 109 -36.34 -15.35 22.07
N SER A 110 -35.01 -15.41 22.20
CA SER A 110 -34.32 -16.60 22.70
C SER A 110 -34.22 -16.69 24.23
N ASN A 111 -34.57 -15.62 24.96
CA ASN A 111 -34.53 -15.60 26.43
C ASN A 111 -35.93 -15.35 27.04
N PRO A 112 -36.76 -16.39 27.27
CA PRO A 112 -38.04 -16.27 27.96
C PRO A 112 -37.83 -16.17 29.48
N LYS A 113 -37.08 -15.16 29.94
CA LYS A 113 -36.94 -14.84 31.37
C LYS A 113 -37.25 -13.37 31.61
N GLY A 114 -38.54 -13.05 31.60
CA GLY A 114 -39.11 -11.83 32.16
C GLY A 114 -40.34 -12.22 32.98
N GLY A 115 -40.15 -12.34 34.30
CA GLY A 115 -41.23 -12.66 35.23
C GLY A 115 -42.22 -11.50 35.38
N SER A 116 -43.50 -11.84 35.44
CA SER A 116 -44.56 -10.95 35.90
C SER A 116 -44.88 -11.28 37.36
N ASN A 117 -44.26 -10.54 38.29
CA ASN A 117 -44.89 -10.25 39.57
C ASN A 117 -45.89 -9.12 39.31
N HIS A 118 -47.18 -9.36 39.56
CA HIS A 118 -48.17 -8.32 39.79
C HIS A 118 -48.89 -8.65 41.10
N ASN A 119 -48.95 -7.61 41.93
CA ASN A 119 -49.48 -7.53 43.29
C ASN A 119 -50.96 -7.89 43.37
#